data_AF-A0A7C4NRE6-F1
#
_entry.id   AF-A0A7C4NRE6-F1
#
_cell.length_a   1.000
_cell.length_b   1.000
_cell.length_c   1.000
_cell.angle_alpha   90.00
_cell.angle_beta   90.00
_cell.angle_gamma   90.00
#
_symmetry.space_group_name_H-M   'P 1'
#
loop_
_entity.id
_entity.type
_entity.pdbx_description
1 polymer ?
#
loop_
_entity_poly.entity_id
_entity_poly.type
_entity_poly.pdbx_seq_one_letter_code
_entity_poly.pdbx_strand_id
1 'polypeptide(L)'
;MRHRVQVTCPLCGKTFTLEIDVGTYVSVESASPAKKREIPLILRGHEAKVDFIRRAMRALASKDPTGMVEVSEILEIAEKVGLSKEEVQEILKSEKEAGNIYEPKQGVLSFTSPPERAKE
;
A
#
# COMPACT_ATOMS: atom_id res chain seq x y z
N MET A 1 -9.02 28.03 12.27
CA MET A 1 -9.68 29.36 12.18
C MET A 1 -9.28 29.97 10.85
N ARG A 2 -10.23 30.51 10.07
CA ARG A 2 -9.93 31.07 8.74
C ARG A 2 -9.68 32.56 8.83
N HIS A 3 -8.49 32.98 8.43
CA HIS A 3 -8.10 34.39 8.37
C HIS A 3 -7.95 34.82 6.91
N ARG A 4 -8.56 35.95 6.56
CA ARG A 4 -8.36 36.59 5.26
C ARG A 4 -7.33 37.70 5.42
N VAL A 5 -6.27 37.64 4.64
CA VAL A 5 -5.19 38.64 4.66
C VAL A 5 -4.99 39.16 3.24
N GLN A 6 -5.07 40.48 3.07
CA GLN A 6 -4.65 41.12 1.83
C GLN A 6 -3.15 41.37 1.88
N VAL A 7 -2.45 40.91 0.85
CA VAL A 7 -1.01 41.10 0.68
C VAL A 7 -0.72 41.72 -0.68
N THR A 8 0.30 42.56 -0.72
CA THR A 8 0.75 43.22 -1.94
C THR A 8 2.05 42.56 -2.40
N CYS A 9 2.12 42.16 -3.67
CA CYS A 9 3.34 41.58 -4.21
C CYS A 9 4.46 42.64 -4.25
N PRO A 10 5.61 42.43 -3.60
CA PRO A 10 6.70 43.41 -3.59
C PRO A 10 7.39 43.55 -4.96
N LEU A 11 7.17 42.61 -5.88
CA LEU A 11 7.81 42.60 -7.21
C LEU A 11 6.96 43.26 -8.30
N CYS A 12 5.63 43.21 -8.20
CA CYS A 12 4.74 43.72 -9.25
C CYS A 12 3.63 44.64 -8.73
N GLY A 13 3.56 44.92 -7.42
CA GLY A 13 2.63 45.87 -6.81
C GLY A 13 1.16 45.42 -6.78
N LYS A 14 0.84 44.23 -7.30
CA LYS A 14 -0.53 43.72 -7.34
C LYS A 14 -0.95 43.22 -5.96
N THR A 15 -2.16 43.60 -5.54
CA THR A 15 -2.79 43.13 -4.30
C THR A 15 -3.54 41.82 -4.55
N PHE A 16 -3.34 40.84 -3.67
CA PHE A 16 -4.08 39.58 -3.69
C PHE A 16 -4.58 39.24 -2.28
N THR A 17 -5.74 38.60 -2.22
CA THR A 17 -6.35 38.19 -0.95
C THR A 17 -6.02 36.72 -0.72
N LEU A 18 -5.31 36.44 0.37
CA LEU A 18 -4.99 35.10 0.82
C LEU A 18 -5.99 34.67 1.89
N GLU A 19 -6.58 33.49 1.72
CA GLU A 19 -7.28 32.79 2.79
C GLU A 19 -6.30 31.83 3.45
N ILE A 20 -5.98 32.08 4.71
CA ILE A 20 -5.07 31.23 5.49
C ILE A 20 -5.92 30.48 6.52
N ASP A 21 -5.94 29.16 6.42
CA ASP A 21 -6.54 28.30 7.44
C ASP A 21 -5.47 27.93 8.47
N VAL A 22 -5.56 28.54 9.66
CA VAL A 22 -4.62 28.27 10.76
C VAL A 22 -5.22 27.14 11.60
N GLY A 23 -4.64 25.95 11.46
CA GLY A 23 -4.93 24.78 12.29
C GLY A 23 -3.84 24.57 13.33
N THR A 24 -4.21 24.42 14.60
CA THR A 24 -3.31 24.03 15.68
C THR A 24 -3.18 22.51 15.66
N TYR A 25 -2.02 21.98 15.28
CA TYR A 25 -1.73 20.55 15.44
C TYR A 25 -1.38 20.29 16.91
N VAL A 26 -2.29 19.68 17.65
CA VAL A 26 -1.99 19.12 18.98
C VAL A 26 -1.48 17.70 18.75
N SER A 27 -0.17 17.51 18.85
CA SER A 27 0.44 16.19 18.87
C SER A 27 0.21 15.57 20.25
N VAL A 28 -0.89 14.83 20.41
CA VAL A 28 -1.09 13.97 21.58
C VAL A 28 -0.45 12.62 21.28
N GLU A 29 0.69 12.34 21.90
CA GLU A 29 1.21 10.98 22.01
C GLU A 29 0.28 10.20 22.96
N SER A 30 -0.79 9.63 22.42
CA SER A 30 -1.61 8.64 23.11
C SER A 30 -1.51 7.31 22.37
N ALA A 31 -1.13 6.28 23.11
CA ALA A 31 -0.94 4.91 22.66
C ALA A 31 -2.01 4.43 21.66
N SER A 32 -1.53 3.76 20.63
CA SER A 32 -2.18 3.34 19.39
C SER A 32 -3.61 2.79 19.53
N PRO A 33 -4.62 3.40 18.86
CA PRO A 33 -5.77 2.67 18.37
C PRO A 33 -5.42 2.01 17.03
N ALA A 34 -5.83 0.75 16.87
CA ALA A 34 -5.57 -0.07 15.69
C ALA A 34 -5.81 0.69 14.38
N LYS A 35 -4.81 0.69 13.48
CA LYS A 35 -4.90 1.25 12.13
C LYS A 35 -6.10 0.62 11.40
N LYS A 36 -7.27 1.27 11.45
CA LYS A 36 -8.22 1.19 10.35
C LYS A 36 -7.47 1.77 9.15
N ARG A 37 -6.91 0.88 8.33
CA ARG A 37 -6.41 1.24 7.00
C ARG A 37 -7.63 1.73 6.24
N GLU A 38 -7.87 3.03 6.25
CA GLU A 38 -8.67 3.67 5.22
C GLU A 38 -7.93 3.38 3.91
N ILE A 39 -8.39 2.36 3.20
CA ILE A 39 -7.91 2.05 1.86
C ILE A 39 -8.22 3.32 1.05
N PRO A 40 -7.21 4.07 0.57
CA PRO A 40 -7.49 5.26 -0.22
C PRO A 40 -8.35 4.82 -1.40
N LEU A 41 -9.54 5.43 -1.53
CA LEU A 41 -10.58 5.10 -2.53
C LEU A 41 -10.11 5.24 -3.99
N ILE A 42 -8.85 5.63 -4.20
CA ILE A 42 -8.22 5.79 -5.51
C ILE A 42 -6.78 5.28 -5.39
N LEU A 43 -6.60 3.96 -5.25
CA LEU A 43 -5.29 3.36 -5.52
C LEU A 43 -4.99 3.62 -7.01
N ARG A 44 -3.80 4.15 -7.31
CA ARG A 44 -3.33 4.19 -8.71
C ARG A 44 -3.39 2.76 -9.23
N GLY A 45 -3.89 2.53 -10.44
CA GLY A 45 -4.25 1.18 -10.91
C GLY A 45 -3.17 0.11 -10.67
N HIS A 46 -1.89 0.47 -10.71
CA HIS A 46 -0.78 -0.41 -10.34
C HIS A 46 -0.70 -0.76 -8.84
N GLU A 47 -0.88 0.19 -7.93
CA GLU A 47 -0.89 -0.05 -6.47
C GLU A 47 -2.02 -1.00 -6.07
N ALA A 48 -3.18 -0.91 -6.72
CA ALA A 48 -4.29 -1.83 -6.50
C ALA A 48 -3.94 -3.27 -6.89
N LYS A 49 -3.22 -3.44 -8.01
CA LYS A 49 -2.75 -4.76 -8.47
C LYS A 49 -1.73 -5.36 -7.51
N VAL A 50 -0.76 -4.56 -7.07
CA VAL A 50 0.25 -4.99 -6.08
C VAL A 50 -0.42 -5.41 -4.76
N ASP A 51 -1.36 -4.60 -4.27
CA ASP A 51 -2.08 -4.91 -3.02
C ASP A 51 -2.95 -6.17 -3.15
N PHE A 52 -3.62 -6.34 -4.29
CA PHE A 52 -4.36 -7.57 -4.59
C PHE A 52 -3.46 -8.81 -4.52
N ILE A 53 -2.31 -8.80 -5.21
CA ILE A 53 -1.37 -9.92 -5.22
C ILE A 53 -0.84 -10.21 -3.82
N ARG A 54 -0.48 -9.18 -3.04
CA ARG A 54 -0.05 -9.36 -1.64
C ARG A 54 -1.14 -9.99 -0.77
N ARG A 55 -2.40 -9.58 -0.94
CA ARG A 55 -3.54 -10.17 -0.21
C ARG A 55 -3.79 -11.61 -0.62
N ALA A 56 -3.75 -11.92 -1.92
CA ALA A 56 -3.88 -13.28 -2.44
C ALA A 56 -2.79 -14.19 -1.87
N MET A 57 -1.52 -13.76 -1.93
CA MET A 57 -0.40 -14.49 -1.32
C MET A 57 -0.59 -14.70 0.18
N ARG A 58 -1.03 -13.68 0.92
CA ARG A 58 -1.25 -13.81 2.37
C ARG A 58 -2.39 -14.78 2.68
N ALA A 59 -3.45 -14.78 1.87
CA ALA A 59 -4.54 -15.75 1.99
C ALA A 59 -4.08 -17.18 1.69
N LEU A 60 -3.26 -17.39 0.65
CA LEU A 60 -2.68 -18.69 0.33
C LEU A 60 -1.73 -19.18 1.43
N ALA A 61 -0.81 -18.31 1.87
CA ALA A 61 0.13 -18.61 2.95
C ALA A 61 -0.57 -18.91 4.29
N SER A 62 -1.80 -18.43 4.49
CA SER A 62 -2.57 -18.73 5.71
C SER A 62 -3.17 -20.15 5.73
N LYS A 63 -3.31 -20.77 4.55
CA LYS A 63 -3.82 -22.15 4.41
C LYS A 63 -2.73 -23.19 4.61
N ASP A 64 -1.49 -22.85 4.31
CA ASP A 64 -0.34 -23.73 4.49
C ASP A 64 0.42 -23.36 5.80
N PRO A 65 0.61 -24.29 6.75
CA PRO A 65 1.36 -24.02 7.98
C PRO A 65 2.82 -23.60 7.75
N THR A 66 3.40 -23.91 6.58
CA THR A 66 4.74 -23.49 6.18
C THR A 66 4.81 -22.05 5.65
N GLY A 67 3.66 -21.46 5.32
CA GLY A 67 3.57 -20.14 4.69
C GLY A 67 4.11 -20.10 3.26
N MET A 68 4.36 -21.25 2.64
CA MET A 68 4.77 -21.37 1.25
C MET A 68 3.58 -21.18 0.32
N VAL A 69 3.81 -20.51 -0.81
CA VAL A 69 2.78 -20.19 -1.80
C VAL A 69 3.30 -20.53 -3.18
N GLU A 70 2.56 -21.31 -3.95
CA GLU A 70 2.93 -21.59 -5.33
C GLU A 70 2.59 -20.42 -6.27
N VAL A 71 3.46 -20.14 -7.23
CA VAL A 71 3.23 -19.09 -8.23
C VAL A 71 2.04 -19.44 -9.14
N SER A 72 1.81 -20.73 -9.40
CA SER A 72 0.64 -21.27 -10.10
C SER A 72 -0.66 -20.80 -9.44
N GLU A 73 -0.79 -20.96 -8.13
CA GLU A 73 -1.99 -20.58 -7.38
C GLU A 73 -2.24 -19.05 -7.41
N ILE A 74 -1.16 -18.25 -7.35
CA ILE A 74 -1.26 -16.80 -7.48
C ILE A 74 -1.78 -16.43 -8.87
N LEU A 75 -1.24 -17.06 -9.92
CA LEU A 75 -1.66 -16.83 -11.30
C LEU A 75 -3.14 -17.19 -11.52
N GLU A 76 -3.60 -18.32 -10.98
CA GLU A 76 -5.01 -18.72 -11.07
C GLU A 76 -5.96 -17.72 -10.41
N ILE A 77 -5.56 -17.12 -9.28
CA ILE A 77 -6.35 -16.08 -8.60
C ILE A 77 -6.32 -14.76 -9.39
N ALA A 78 -5.16 -14.41 -9.93
CA ALA A 78 -4.96 -13.19 -10.70
C ALA A 78 -5.73 -13.19 -12.04
N GLU A 79 -5.76 -14.34 -12.73
CA GLU A 79 -6.49 -14.50 -13.99
C GLU A 79 -8.00 -14.25 -13.79
N LYS A 80 -8.57 -14.71 -12.67
CA LYS A 80 -9.99 -14.50 -12.33
C LYS A 80 -10.37 -13.02 -12.16
N VAL A 81 -9.40 -12.15 -11.90
CA VAL A 81 -9.61 -10.70 -11.79
C VAL A 81 -9.08 -9.92 -13.00
N GLY A 82 -8.69 -10.64 -14.07
CA GLY A 82 -8.26 -10.03 -15.33
C GLY A 82 -6.82 -9.51 -15.35
N LEU A 83 -5.96 -10.00 -14.45
CA LEU A 83 -4.52 -9.71 -14.48
C LEU A 83 -3.80 -10.64 -15.47
N SER A 84 -2.91 -10.09 -16.29
CA SER A 84 -2.10 -10.90 -17.19
C SER A 84 -0.95 -11.58 -16.44
N LYS A 85 -0.46 -12.70 -16.99
CA LYS A 85 0.70 -13.42 -16.43
C LYS A 85 1.93 -12.53 -16.33
N GLU A 86 2.16 -11.70 -17.33
CA GLU A 86 3.29 -10.77 -17.40
C GLU A 86 3.21 -9.73 -16.29
N GLU A 87 2.02 -9.16 -16.06
CA GLU A 87 1.80 -8.18 -14.97
C GLU A 87 2.05 -8.79 -13.59
N VAL A 88 1.60 -10.03 -13.38
CA VAL A 88 1.84 -10.74 -12.12
C VAL A 88 3.34 -11.01 -11.94
N GLN A 89 4.03 -11.45 -12.99
CA GLN A 89 5.47 -11.70 -12.92
C GLN A 89 6.27 -10.42 -12.64
N GLU A 90 5.89 -9.29 -13.24
CA GLU A 90 6.49 -7.99 -12.98
C GLU A 90 6.33 -7.59 -11.51
N ILE A 91 5.11 -7.69 -10.97
CA ILE A 91 4.82 -7.40 -9.56
C ILE A 91 5.64 -8.31 -8.64
N LEU A 92 5.66 -9.63 -8.90
CA LEU A 92 6.42 -10.57 -8.09
C LEU A 92 7.93 -10.31 -8.14
N LYS A 93 8.45 -9.89 -9.29
CA LYS A 93 9.86 -9.48 -9.43
C LYS A 93 10.16 -8.25 -8.57
N SER A 94 9.32 -7.21 -8.66
CA SER A 94 9.48 -6.00 -7.84
C SER A 94 9.38 -6.30 -6.35
N GLU A 95 8.49 -7.19 -5.93
CA GLU A 95 8.35 -7.59 -4.52
C GLU A 95 9.57 -8.38 -4.00
N LYS A 96 10.22 -9.18 -4.86
CA LYS A 96 11.49 -9.85 -4.54
C LYS A 96 12.63 -8.85 -4.38
N GLU A 97 12.74 -7.90 -5.32
CA GLU A 97 13.75 -6.84 -5.28
C GLU A 97 13.58 -5.92 -4.07
N ALA A 98 12.33 -5.65 -3.67
CA ALA A 98 12.00 -4.91 -2.45
C ALA A 98 12.27 -5.71 -1.15
N GLY A 99 12.59 -7.00 -1.24
CA GLY A 99 12.86 -7.85 -0.10
C GLY A 99 11.63 -8.21 0.73
N ASN A 100 10.42 -8.10 0.18
CA ASN A 100 9.18 -8.48 0.88
C ASN A 100 8.88 -9.98 0.79
N ILE A 101 9.34 -10.61 -0.30
CA ILE A 101 9.17 -12.03 -0.58
C ILE A 101 10.49 -12.62 -1.10
N TYR A 102 10.64 -13.93 -0.93
CA TYR A 102 11.77 -14.67 -1.48
C TYR A 102 11.29 -15.99 -2.07
N GLU A 103 12.11 -16.59 -2.93
CA GLU A 103 11.81 -17.83 -3.63
C GLU A 103 12.72 -18.96 -3.10
N PRO A 104 12.29 -19.74 -2.08
CA PRO A 104 13.07 -20.86 -1.55
C PRO A 104 13.28 -21.99 -2.57
N LYS A 105 12.34 -22.19 -3.48
CA LYS A 105 12.37 -23.18 -4.57
C LYS A 105 11.73 -22.57 -5.80
N GLN A 106 12.18 -23.00 -6.99
CA GLN A 106 11.62 -22.51 -8.25
C GLN A 106 10.10 -22.71 -8.28
N GLY A 107 9.35 -21.62 -8.45
CA GLY A 107 7.90 -21.61 -8.48
C GLY A 107 7.21 -21.52 -7.11
N VAL A 108 7.95 -21.41 -6.01
CA VAL A 108 7.41 -21.32 -4.65
C VAL A 108 7.93 -20.07 -3.96
N LEU A 109 7.01 -19.26 -3.42
CA LEU A 109 7.29 -18.00 -2.75
C LEU A 109 6.98 -18.08 -1.25
N SER A 110 7.70 -17.29 -0.46
CA SER A 110 7.42 -17.07 0.95
C SER A 110 7.69 -15.62 1.33
N PHE A 111 7.02 -15.11 2.36
CA PHE A 111 7.27 -13.77 2.90
C PHE A 111 8.57 -13.76 3.71
N THR A 112 9.41 -12.75 3.51
CA THR A 112 10.70 -12.60 4.24
C THR A 112 10.50 -12.32 5.72
N SER A 113 9.40 -11.64 6.07
CA SER A 113 8.92 -11.49 7.44
C SER A 113 7.73 -12.41 7.64
N PRO A 114 7.62 -13.14 8.76
CA PRO A 114 6.43 -13.95 9.03
C PRO A 114 5.20 -13.05 8.86
N PRO A 115 4.14 -13.50 8.16
CA PRO A 115 2.89 -12.76 8.16
C PRO A 115 2.51 -12.61 9.63
N GLU A 116 2.35 -11.37 10.11
CA GLU A 116 1.93 -11.11 11.49
C GLU A 116 0.78 -12.07 11.80
N ARG A 117 1.06 -13.11 12.60
CA ARG A 117 0.01 -14.00 13.10
C ARG A 117 -0.91 -13.06 13.85
N ALA A 118 -2.10 -12.84 13.29
CA ALA A 118 -3.15 -12.15 14.00
C ALA A 118 -3.26 -12.85 15.35
N LYS A 119 -2.82 -12.16 16.41
CA LYS A 119 -2.98 -12.63 17.77
C LYS A 119 -4.49 -12.67 17.99
N GLU A 120 -5.05 -13.87 18.04
CA GLU A 120 -6.34 -14.12 18.70
C GLU A 120 -6.22 -13.80 20.19
#